data_AF-A0A9Q1GD06-F1
#
_entry.id   AF-A0A9Q1GD06-F1
#
_cell.length_a   1.000
_cell.length_b   1.000
_cell.length_c   1.000
_cell.angle_alpha   90.00
_cell.angle_beta   90.00
_cell.angle_gamma   90.00
#
_symmetry.space_group_name_H-M   'P 1'
#
loop_
_entity.id
_entity.type
_entity.pdbx_description
1 polymer ?
#
loop_
_entity_poly.entity_id
_entity_poly.type
_entity_poly.pdbx_seq_one_letter_code
_entity_poly.pdbx_strand_id
1 'polypeptide(L)'
;MTDCSLPRVWIIGSSLISRLQAHLGAFGLDQNLGLDCQITWAGRGGRRWEYLVPLFRSKRADIRDDPDVMVIHLGGNSIGTYGNTRISLMRRMKADIREIDLLFPKTKLMFSDILPRWNWRGQTATTGYGLERTRRRLNGAMFGFLSDMDAGPTQEVEGRSACQTEMGIGCSASLIEKWL
;
A
#
# COMPACT_ATOMS: atom_id res chain seq x y z
N MET A 1 -4.36 -29.80 14.47
CA MET A 1 -3.21 -29.01 14.96
C MET A 1 -2.68 -28.22 13.77
N THR A 2 -3.24 -27.04 13.52
CA THR A 2 -2.69 -26.11 12.52
C THR A 2 -1.44 -25.49 13.12
N ASP A 3 -0.31 -25.65 12.45
CA ASP A 3 0.94 -24.96 12.76
C ASP A 3 0.64 -23.45 12.91
N CYS A 4 0.84 -22.92 14.11
CA CYS A 4 0.39 -21.59 14.49
C CYS A 4 1.48 -20.56 14.16
N SER A 5 1.89 -20.53 12.88
CA SER A 5 2.89 -19.56 12.42
C SER A 5 2.31 -18.15 12.49
N LEU A 6 3.05 -17.23 13.10
CA LEU A 6 2.66 -15.81 13.13
C LEU A 6 2.42 -15.29 11.71
N PRO A 7 1.42 -14.39 11.51
CA PRO A 7 1.18 -13.75 10.22
C PRO A 7 2.44 -13.07 9.71
N ARG A 8 2.76 -13.27 8.43
CA ARG A 8 3.93 -12.68 7.77
C ARG A 8 3.50 -11.43 7.03
N VAL A 9 4.08 -10.31 7.42
CA VAL A 9 3.74 -8.98 6.89
C VAL A 9 4.94 -8.41 6.14
N TRP A 10 4.75 -8.02 4.89
CA TRP A 10 5.79 -7.33 4.13
C TRP A 10 5.50 -5.86 4.02
N ILE A 11 6.47 -5.02 4.40
CA ILE A 11 6.38 -3.57 4.25
C ILE A 11 7.35 -3.14 3.17
N ILE A 12 6.82 -2.86 1.98
CA ILE A 12 7.59 -2.41 0.82
C ILE A 12 7.54 -0.90 0.75
N GLY A 13 8.70 -0.26 0.60
CA GLY A 13 8.72 1.19 0.56
C GLY A 13 9.93 1.82 -0.09
N SER A 14 9.93 3.15 0.02
CA SER A 14 11.04 4.01 -0.37
C SER A 14 12.06 4.19 0.78
N SER A 15 12.79 5.31 0.79
CA SER A 15 13.69 5.69 1.88
C SER A 15 13.00 5.84 3.23
N LEU A 16 11.69 6.14 3.26
CA LEU A 16 10.96 6.30 4.53
C LEU A 16 10.95 4.98 5.31
N ILE A 17 10.57 3.88 4.66
CA ILE A 17 10.55 2.55 5.28
C ILE A 17 11.96 2.08 5.64
N SER A 18 12.95 2.34 4.80
CA SER A 18 14.36 2.01 5.11
C SER A 18 14.88 2.78 6.34
N ARG A 19 14.52 4.06 6.48
CA ARG A 19 14.89 4.88 7.64
C ARG A 19 14.13 4.47 8.89
N LEU A 20 12.85 4.13 8.76
CA LEU A 20 12.05 3.62 9.88
C LEU A 20 12.66 2.34 10.45
N GLN A 21 12.98 1.36 9.58
CA GLN A 21 13.65 0.14 10.00
C GLN A 21 15.01 0.43 10.69
N ALA A 22 15.83 1.30 10.08
CA ALA A 22 17.12 1.69 10.65
C ALA A 22 16.97 2.39 12.00
N HIS A 23 15.93 3.22 12.16
CA HIS A 23 15.61 3.88 13.42
C HIS A 23 15.21 2.86 14.49
N LEU A 24 14.32 1.91 14.18
CA LEU A 24 13.96 0.84 15.11
C LEU A 24 15.20 0.07 15.58
N GLY A 25 16.10 -0.27 14.64
CA GLY A 25 17.34 -0.98 14.95
C GLY A 25 18.30 -0.16 15.82
N ALA A 26 18.48 1.14 15.52
CA ALA A 26 19.38 2.01 16.25
C ALA A 26 18.94 2.25 17.71
N PHE A 27 17.64 2.23 17.98
CA PHE A 27 17.07 2.45 19.31
C PHE A 27 16.68 1.15 20.03
N GLY A 28 16.98 -0.02 19.46
CA GLY A 28 16.62 -1.31 20.05
C GLY A 28 15.10 -1.53 20.19
N LEU A 29 14.32 -0.86 19.35
CA LEU A 29 12.86 -1.01 19.32
C LEU A 29 12.47 -2.28 18.59
N ASP A 30 11.28 -2.78 18.93
CA ASP A 30 10.73 -3.97 18.28
C ASP A 30 10.56 -3.75 16.76
N GLN A 31 11.18 -4.64 15.98
CA GLN A 31 11.10 -4.65 14.53
C GLN A 31 9.70 -5.04 14.02
N ASN A 32 8.86 -5.61 14.88
CA ASN A 32 7.47 -5.93 14.59
C ASN A 32 6.49 -4.87 15.11
N LEU A 33 6.99 -3.70 15.55
CA LEU A 33 6.18 -2.58 16.03
C LEU A 33 5.28 -2.92 17.23
N GLY A 34 5.63 -3.97 18.01
CA GLY A 34 4.83 -4.48 19.12
C GLY A 34 3.64 -5.33 18.68
N LEU A 35 3.63 -5.81 17.43
CA LEU A 35 2.56 -6.64 16.87
C LEU A 35 2.95 -8.13 16.89
N ASP A 36 1.95 -9.00 17.10
CA ASP A 36 2.10 -10.46 17.00
C ASP A 36 2.16 -10.92 15.54
N CYS A 37 3.19 -10.47 14.82
CA CYS A 37 3.42 -10.80 13.42
C CYS A 37 4.92 -10.79 13.10
N GLN A 38 5.30 -11.35 11.96
CA GLN A 38 6.67 -11.30 11.46
C GLN A 38 6.76 -10.25 10.34
N ILE A 39 7.35 -9.09 10.64
CA ILE A 39 7.52 -8.01 9.67
C ILE A 39 8.82 -8.19 8.88
N THR A 40 8.69 -8.29 7.55
CA THR A 40 9.82 -8.17 6.63
C THR A 40 9.83 -6.78 6.01
N TRP A 41 10.93 -6.06 6.26
CA TRP A 41 11.13 -4.70 5.77
C TRP A 41 11.82 -4.71 4.41
N ALA A 42 11.21 -4.06 3.42
CA ALA A 42 11.74 -3.94 2.06
C ALA A 42 11.80 -2.47 1.61
N GLY A 43 12.43 -1.61 2.41
CA GLY A 43 12.69 -0.21 2.05
C GLY A 43 13.94 -0.03 1.19
N ARG A 44 13.87 0.80 0.14
CA ARG A 44 15.06 1.24 -0.62
C ARG A 44 14.98 2.71 -1.00
N GLY A 45 16.07 3.44 -0.79
CA GLY A 45 16.16 4.86 -1.12
C GLY A 45 15.87 5.15 -2.58
N GLY A 46 15.15 6.26 -2.84
CA GLY A 46 14.85 6.73 -4.20
C GLY A 46 13.93 5.84 -5.03
N ARG A 47 13.43 4.72 -4.48
CA ARG A 47 12.57 3.80 -5.22
C ARG A 47 11.32 4.52 -5.72
N ARG A 48 11.11 4.43 -7.03
CA ARG A 48 9.93 4.91 -7.75
C ARG A 48 8.96 3.76 -7.99
N TRP A 49 7.72 4.09 -8.30
CA TRP A 49 6.64 3.13 -8.54
C TRP A 49 6.96 2.13 -9.64
N GLU A 50 7.58 2.57 -10.74
CA GLU A 50 7.95 1.73 -11.87
C GLU A 50 8.88 0.54 -11.53
N TYR A 51 9.52 0.56 -10.37
CA TYR A 51 10.37 -0.54 -9.89
C TYR A 51 9.62 -1.55 -9.01
N LEU A 52 8.33 -1.34 -8.75
CA LEU A 52 7.54 -2.17 -7.86
C LEU A 52 7.32 -3.58 -8.44
N VAL A 53 6.75 -3.68 -9.64
CA VAL A 53 6.51 -4.97 -10.30
C VAL A 53 7.81 -5.73 -10.57
N PRO A 54 8.88 -5.11 -11.13
CA PRO A 54 10.16 -5.79 -11.29
C PRO A 54 10.73 -6.37 -9.99
N LEU A 55 10.59 -5.65 -8.87
CA LEU A 55 11.01 -6.13 -7.54
C LEU A 55 10.26 -7.41 -7.14
N PHE A 56 8.96 -7.46 -7.39
CA PHE A 56 8.16 -8.62 -7.05
C PHE A 56 8.42 -9.80 -7.97
N ARG A 57 8.57 -9.57 -9.28
CA ARG A 57 8.97 -10.61 -10.22
C ARG A 57 10.32 -11.23 -9.86
N SER A 58 11.31 -10.39 -9.50
CA SER A 58 12.61 -10.91 -9.07
C SER A 58 12.50 -11.69 -7.76
N LYS A 59 11.77 -11.15 -6.78
CA LYS A 59 11.59 -11.83 -5.49
C LYS A 59 10.80 -13.13 -5.64
N ARG A 60 9.80 -13.22 -6.53
CA ARG A 60 8.97 -14.42 -6.72
C ARG A 60 9.81 -15.65 -7.04
N ALA A 61 10.95 -15.49 -7.70
CA ALA A 61 11.88 -16.58 -7.98
C ALA A 61 12.61 -17.09 -6.72
N ASP A 62 12.81 -16.23 -5.72
CA ASP A 62 13.58 -16.53 -4.51
C ASP A 62 12.70 -16.86 -3.29
N ILE A 63 11.41 -16.51 -3.33
CA ILE A 63 10.49 -16.66 -2.21
C ILE A 63 9.97 -18.10 -2.13
N ARG A 64 10.14 -18.72 -0.95
CA ARG A 64 9.51 -20.02 -0.64
C ARG A 64 8.05 -19.87 -0.20
N ASP A 65 7.73 -18.81 0.53
CA ASP A 65 6.42 -18.64 1.16
C ASP A 65 5.89 -17.21 0.99
N ASP A 66 4.62 -17.06 0.58
CA ASP A 66 3.96 -15.78 0.28
C ASP A 66 3.54 -15.03 1.54
N PRO A 67 3.71 -13.70 1.68
CA PRO A 67 3.26 -13.00 2.87
C PRO A 67 1.74 -13.09 3.02
N ASP A 68 1.24 -13.10 4.25
CA ASP A 68 -0.20 -13.02 4.52
C ASP A 68 -0.73 -11.61 4.22
N VAL A 69 0.08 -10.59 4.51
CA VAL A 69 -0.24 -9.18 4.26
C VAL A 69 0.92 -8.47 3.59
N MET A 70 0.63 -7.68 2.57
CA MET A 70 1.61 -6.87 1.86
C MET A 70 1.21 -5.40 1.88
N VAL A 71 1.98 -4.60 2.61
CA VAL A 71 1.82 -3.15 2.73
C VAL A 71 2.76 -2.45 1.75
N ILE A 72 2.20 -1.68 0.82
CA ILE A 72 2.94 -0.94 -0.20
C ILE A 72 2.90 0.54 0.15
N HIS A 73 4.05 1.08 0.56
CA HIS A 73 4.26 2.50 0.85
C HIS A 73 5.18 3.14 -0.21
N LEU A 74 4.64 3.32 -1.42
CA LEU A 74 5.35 3.86 -2.59
C LEU A 74 4.47 4.81 -3.42
N GLY A 75 5.10 5.58 -4.30
CA GLY A 75 4.41 6.48 -5.25
C GLY A 75 4.84 7.94 -5.12
N GLY A 76 5.21 8.40 -3.93
CA GLY A 76 5.62 9.80 -3.71
C GLY A 76 6.84 10.26 -4.53
N ASN A 77 7.72 9.33 -4.94
CA ASN A 77 8.87 9.64 -5.81
C ASN A 77 8.54 9.60 -7.31
N SER A 78 7.34 9.17 -7.70
CA SER A 78 6.87 9.11 -9.09
C SER A 78 5.89 10.24 -9.44
N ILE A 79 5.35 10.93 -8.43
CA ILE A 79 4.56 12.14 -8.61
C ILE A 79 5.46 13.22 -9.26
N GLY A 80 4.93 13.92 -10.26
CA GLY A 80 5.58 15.07 -10.90
C GLY A 80 6.93 14.80 -11.57
N THR A 81 7.30 13.55 -11.78
CA THR A 81 8.45 13.19 -12.63
C THR A 81 8.07 13.34 -14.10
N TYR A 82 9.04 13.70 -14.95
CA TYR A 82 8.84 13.83 -16.38
C TYR A 82 8.17 12.58 -16.98
N GLY A 83 7.16 12.77 -17.83
CA GLY A 83 6.39 11.69 -18.45
C GLY A 83 5.29 11.08 -17.57
N ASN A 84 5.26 11.35 -16.25
CA ASN A 84 4.21 10.85 -15.36
C ASN A 84 3.14 11.91 -15.11
N THR A 85 2.15 11.98 -15.99
CA THR A 85 0.89 12.67 -15.66
C THR A 85 0.17 11.91 -14.54
N ARG A 86 -0.63 12.60 -13.72
CA ARG A 86 -1.48 11.97 -12.69
C ARG A 86 -2.25 10.77 -13.25
N ILE A 87 -2.87 10.93 -14.42
CA ILE A 87 -3.71 9.90 -15.03
C ILE A 87 -2.87 8.70 -15.44
N SER A 88 -1.72 8.92 -16.08
CA SER A 88 -0.81 7.83 -16.48
C SER A 88 -0.23 7.07 -15.29
N LEU A 89 0.17 7.79 -14.22
CA LEU A 89 0.67 7.17 -13.00
C LEU A 89 -0.42 6.36 -12.32
N MET A 90 -1.63 6.93 -12.17
CA MET A 90 -2.77 6.22 -11.58
C MET A 90 -3.11 4.94 -12.35
N ARG A 91 -3.15 4.99 -13.68
CA ARG A 91 -3.42 3.80 -14.51
C ARG A 91 -2.35 2.73 -14.31
N ARG A 92 -1.08 3.12 -14.29
CA ARG A 92 0.04 2.22 -14.01
C ARG A 92 -0.07 1.62 -12.61
N MET A 93 -0.35 2.43 -11.58
CA MET A 93 -0.52 1.95 -10.21
C MET A 93 -1.61 0.89 -10.10
N LYS A 94 -2.78 1.12 -10.72
CA LYS A 94 -3.87 0.13 -10.71
C LYS A 94 -3.49 -1.16 -11.45
N ALA A 95 -2.87 -1.04 -12.63
CA ALA A 95 -2.42 -2.19 -13.40
C ALA A 95 -1.38 -3.02 -12.63
N ASP A 96 -0.39 -2.35 -12.04
CA ASP A 96 0.67 -2.99 -11.26
C ASP A 96 0.10 -3.68 -10.01
N ILE A 97 -0.87 -3.08 -9.32
CA ILE A 97 -1.53 -3.73 -8.18
C ILE A 97 -2.27 -4.99 -8.60
N ARG A 98 -2.99 -4.98 -9.75
CA ARG A 98 -3.61 -6.22 -10.27
C ARG A 98 -2.57 -7.27 -10.61
N GLU A 99 -1.45 -6.87 -11.19
CA GLU A 99 -0.38 -7.83 -11.48
C GLU A 99 0.18 -8.44 -10.21
N ILE A 100 0.38 -7.65 -9.16
CA ILE A 100 0.86 -8.13 -7.86
C ILE A 100 -0.17 -9.07 -7.22
N ASP A 101 -1.46 -8.75 -7.30
CA ASP A 101 -2.54 -9.60 -6.82
C ASP A 101 -2.52 -10.98 -7.52
N LEU A 102 -2.32 -11.00 -8.85
CA LEU A 102 -2.15 -12.24 -9.60
C LEU A 102 -0.87 -13.00 -9.24
N LEU A 103 0.21 -12.30 -8.91
CA LEU A 103 1.47 -12.90 -8.47
C LEU A 103 1.38 -13.49 -7.05
N PHE A 104 0.51 -12.93 -6.20
CA PHE A 104 0.36 -13.31 -4.79
C PHE A 104 -1.13 -13.46 -4.41
N PRO A 105 -1.82 -14.46 -4.97
CA PRO A 105 -3.29 -14.55 -4.88
C PRO A 105 -3.84 -14.84 -3.47
N LYS A 106 -2.97 -15.20 -2.52
CA LYS A 106 -3.34 -15.46 -1.12
C LYS A 106 -2.99 -14.30 -0.19
N THR A 107 -2.32 -13.26 -0.71
CA THR A 107 -1.81 -12.16 0.08
C THR A 107 -2.82 -11.02 0.10
N LYS A 108 -3.15 -10.52 1.29
CA LYS A 108 -3.94 -9.29 1.41
C LYS A 108 -3.09 -8.07 1.05
N LEU A 109 -3.44 -7.38 -0.03
CA LEU A 109 -2.76 -6.16 -0.46
C LEU A 109 -3.29 -4.94 0.29
N MET A 110 -2.38 -4.12 0.80
CA MET A 110 -2.69 -2.84 1.45
C MET A 110 -1.84 -1.73 0.82
N PHE A 111 -2.48 -0.64 0.44
CA PHE A 111 -1.79 0.56 0.01
C PHE A 111 -1.74 1.57 1.15
N SER A 112 -0.53 1.97 1.51
CA SER A 112 -0.32 3.05 2.46
C SER A 112 -0.33 4.38 1.71
N ASP A 113 -1.15 5.29 2.20
CA ASP A 113 -1.31 6.63 1.65
C ASP A 113 0.05 7.33 1.44
N ILE A 114 0.22 7.93 0.26
CA ILE A 114 1.40 8.72 -0.03
C ILE A 114 1.38 9.93 0.91
N LEU A 115 2.44 10.12 1.70
CA LEU A 115 2.53 11.21 2.67
C LEU A 115 2.66 12.58 2.00
N PRO A 116 2.13 13.64 2.63
CA PRO A 116 2.40 15.01 2.20
C PRO A 116 3.90 15.31 2.28
N ARG A 117 4.38 16.19 1.40
CA ARG A 117 5.78 16.62 1.40
C ARG A 117 5.83 18.13 1.37
N TRP A 118 6.70 18.70 2.20
CA TRP A 118 7.01 20.13 2.15
C TRP A 118 7.66 20.52 0.81
N ASN A 119 8.59 19.68 0.33
CA ASN A 119 9.26 19.89 -0.94
C ASN A 119 9.27 18.59 -1.77
N TRP A 120 8.82 18.73 -3.00
CA TRP A 120 8.75 17.66 -3.99
C TRP A 120 10.03 17.68 -4.87
N ARG A 121 11.12 17.18 -4.30
CA ARG A 121 12.45 17.18 -4.94
C ARG A 121 12.45 16.43 -6.27
N GLY A 122 13.09 17.01 -7.29
CA GLY A 122 13.30 16.37 -8.60
C GLY A 122 12.07 16.33 -9.50
N GLN A 123 11.09 17.20 -9.25
CA GLN A 123 9.86 17.26 -10.04
C GLN A 123 9.86 18.41 -11.03
N THR A 124 9.18 18.18 -12.15
CA THR A 124 9.08 19.14 -13.27
C THR A 124 7.80 19.98 -13.22
N ALA A 125 6.94 19.78 -12.21
CA ALA A 125 5.68 20.50 -12.11
C ALA A 125 5.86 21.92 -11.57
N THR A 126 5.02 22.83 -12.07
CA THR A 126 5.15 24.28 -11.89
C THR A 126 4.89 24.76 -10.45
N THR A 127 4.11 24.02 -9.64
CA THR A 127 3.78 24.42 -8.26
C THR A 127 3.62 23.23 -7.31
N GLY A 128 4.03 23.40 -6.05
CA GLY A 128 3.83 22.40 -4.99
C GLY A 128 2.35 22.09 -4.70
N TYR A 129 1.45 23.08 -4.87
CA TYR A 129 0.01 22.90 -4.70
C TYR A 129 -0.57 21.88 -5.71
N GLY A 130 -0.16 21.94 -6.97
CA GLY A 130 -0.61 21.00 -8.00
C GLY A 130 -0.19 19.55 -7.71
N LEU A 131 0.99 19.39 -7.10
CA LEU A 131 1.55 18.09 -6.72
C LEU A 131 0.82 17.51 -5.50
N GLU A 132 0.52 18.34 -4.51
CA GLU A 132 -0.29 17.94 -3.35
C GLU A 132 -1.72 17.55 -3.76
N ARG A 133 -2.34 18.30 -4.69
CA ARG A 133 -3.63 17.92 -5.28
C ARG A 133 -3.53 16.57 -6.02
N THR A 134 -2.41 16.33 -6.70
CA THR A 134 -2.15 15.06 -7.39
C THR A 134 -2.02 13.90 -6.40
N ARG A 135 -1.29 14.08 -5.31
CA ARG A 135 -1.15 13.11 -4.21
C ARG A 135 -2.50 12.69 -3.65
N ARG A 136 -3.34 13.66 -3.24
CA ARG A 136 -4.67 13.39 -2.67
C ARG A 136 -5.56 12.61 -3.63
N ARG A 137 -5.54 12.98 -4.92
CA ARG A 137 -6.30 12.28 -5.97
C ARG A 137 -5.80 10.85 -6.19
N LEU A 138 -4.48 10.61 -6.12
CA LEU A 138 -3.92 9.27 -6.22
C LEU A 138 -4.31 8.41 -5.02
N ASN A 139 -4.16 8.91 -3.79
CA ASN A 139 -4.56 8.19 -2.58
C ASN A 139 -6.03 7.79 -2.64
N GLY A 140 -6.94 8.73 -2.92
CA GLY A 140 -8.37 8.43 -3.03
C GLY A 140 -8.70 7.43 -4.14
N ALA A 141 -8.03 7.53 -5.30
CA ALA A 141 -8.26 6.60 -6.41
C ALA A 141 -7.72 5.19 -6.15
N MET A 142 -6.64 5.05 -5.37
CA MET A 142 -6.08 3.76 -4.97
C MET A 142 -6.89 3.13 -3.84
N PHE A 143 -7.35 3.94 -2.87
CA PHE A 143 -8.26 3.50 -1.83
C PHE A 143 -9.51 2.87 -2.43
N GLY A 144 -10.25 3.62 -3.27
CA GLY A 144 -11.45 3.11 -3.92
C GLY A 144 -11.17 1.84 -4.75
N PHE A 145 -10.06 1.83 -5.50
CA PHE A 145 -9.69 0.67 -6.31
C PHE A 145 -9.40 -0.60 -5.50
N LEU A 146 -8.71 -0.49 -4.36
CA LEU A 146 -8.45 -1.63 -3.48
C LEU A 146 -9.70 -2.07 -2.73
N SER A 147 -10.56 -1.14 -2.31
CA SER A 147 -11.86 -1.46 -1.73
C SER A 147 -12.74 -2.23 -2.72
N ASP A 148 -12.74 -1.84 -3.99
CA ASP A 148 -13.49 -2.53 -5.05
C ASP A 148 -12.93 -3.95 -5.31
N MET A 149 -11.61 -4.14 -5.17
CA MET A 149 -10.99 -5.46 -5.27
C MET A 149 -11.36 -6.37 -4.08
N ASP A 150 -11.32 -5.85 -2.86
CA ASP A 150 -11.63 -6.59 -1.63
C ASP A 150 -13.13 -6.94 -1.52
N ALA A 151 -14.01 -6.14 -2.14
CA ALA A 151 -15.46 -6.39 -2.14
C ALA A 151 -15.87 -7.65 -2.94
N GLY A 152 -14.98 -8.21 -3.77
CA GLY A 152 -15.26 -9.35 -4.63
C GLY A 152 -16.34 -9.04 -5.69
N PRO A 153 -16.58 -9.94 -6.67
CA PRO A 153 -17.78 -9.84 -7.48
C PRO A 153 -18.98 -10.00 -6.55
N THR A 154 -19.80 -8.97 -6.41
CA THR A 154 -21.14 -9.08 -5.82
C THR A 154 -21.85 -10.21 -6.54
N GLN A 155 -22.00 -11.36 -5.89
CA GLN A 155 -22.97 -12.32 -6.37
C GLN A 155 -24.32 -11.61 -6.25
N GLU A 156 -24.88 -11.21 -7.39
CA GLU A 156 -26.30 -10.89 -7.48
C GLU A 156 -27.06 -12.14 -7.04
N VAL A 157 -27.39 -12.19 -5.75
CA VAL A 157 -28.40 -13.11 -5.25
C VAL A 157 -29.73 -12.52 -5.67
N GLU A 158 -30.19 -12.90 -6.86
CA GLU A 158 -31.58 -12.75 -7.25
C GLU A 158 -32.47 -13.41 -6.18
N GLY A 159 -33.30 -12.58 -5.54
CA GLY A 159 -34.57 -12.98 -4.97
C GLY A 159 -34.54 -13.79 -3.68
N ARG A 160 -34.71 -13.09 -2.55
CA ARG A 160 -35.74 -13.39 -1.53
C ARG A 160 -35.86 -12.26 -0.50
N SER A 161 -36.93 -11.49 -0.66
CA SER A 161 -37.81 -10.94 0.37
C SER A 161 -37.38 -11.08 1.85
N ALA A 162 -37.23 -9.92 2.51
CA ALA A 162 -37.90 -9.50 3.77
C ALA A 162 -36.98 -8.93 4.86
N CYS A 163 -37.48 -7.81 5.41
CA CYS A 163 -37.30 -7.27 6.76
C CYS A 163 -36.01 -6.49 7.11
N GLN A 164 -36.21 -5.18 7.21
CA GLN A 164 -35.44 -4.22 8.01
C GLN A 164 -35.16 -4.74 9.43
N THR A 165 -33.97 -4.45 9.96
CA THR A 165 -33.80 -3.77 11.27
C THR A 165 -32.37 -3.23 11.34
N GLU A 166 -32.29 -1.94 11.64
CA GLU A 166 -31.08 -1.16 11.90
C GLU A 166 -30.30 -1.73 13.08
N MET A 167 -28.97 -1.75 13.00
CA MET A 167 -28.11 -1.35 14.12
C MET A 167 -26.82 -0.78 13.56
N GLY A 168 -26.71 0.55 13.67
CA GLY A 168 -25.54 1.31 13.30
C GLY A 168 -24.35 0.97 14.20
N ILE A 169 -23.23 0.63 13.58
CA ILE A 169 -21.91 0.77 14.17
C ILE A 169 -21.05 1.48 13.13
N GLY A 170 -21.00 2.80 13.23
CA GLY A 170 -20.03 3.62 12.50
C GLY A 170 -18.64 3.35 13.06
N CYS A 171 -17.82 2.59 12.33
CA CYS A 171 -16.40 2.48 12.65
C CYS A 171 -15.66 3.63 11.95
N SER A 172 -15.47 4.70 12.73
CA SER A 172 -14.66 5.86 12.39
C SER A 172 -13.24 5.45 12.03
N ALA A 173 -12.86 5.63 10.76
CA ALA A 173 -11.48 5.61 10.32
C ALA A 173 -10.77 6.87 10.82
N SER A 174 -10.28 6.84 12.07
CA SER A 174 -9.43 7.89 12.64
C SER A 174 -8.45 7.32 13.66
N LEU A 175 -7.46 6.55 13.19
CA LEU A 175 -6.38 6.06 14.06
C LEU A 175 -5.02 5.87 13.36
N ILE A 176 -4.73 6.68 12.34
CA ILE A 176 -3.38 6.74 11.70
C ILE A 176 -2.86 8.19 11.64
N GLU A 177 -3.07 8.97 12.70
CA GLU A 177 -2.48 10.33 12.83
C GLU A 177 -1.73 10.56 14.16
N LYS A 178 -1.11 9.53 14.75
CA LYS A 178 -0.27 9.72 15.95
C LYS A 178 1.23 9.44 15.78
N TRP A 179 1.73 9.20 14.56
CA TRP A 179 3.15 8.93 14.34
C TRP A 179 3.71 9.51 13.04
N LEU A 180 3.36 10.75 12.72
CA LEU A 180 4.05 11.64 11.77
C LEU A 180 3.96 13.09 12.27
#